data_AF-A0A9C9KUQ9-F1
#
_entry.id   AF-A0A9C9KUQ9-F1
#
_cell.length_a   1.000
_cell.length_b   1.000
_cell.length_c   1.000
_cell.angle_alpha   90.00
_cell.angle_beta   90.00
_cell.angle_gamma   90.00
#
_symmetry.space_group_name_H-M   'P 1'
#
loop_
_entity.id
_entity.type
_entity.pdbx_description
1 polymer ?
#
loop_
_entity_poly.entity_id
_entity_poly.type
_entity_poly.pdbx_seq_one_letter_code
_entity_poly.pdbx_strand_id
1 'polypeptide(L)'
;LICLLSSIAEVPLRQDLAVTGSVNQKGEIQPIGAVNSKIEGFYLACKAVGLTGSQGVVIPEQNRPNLMLKKEVLQAVKHGKFHIYAVKTVDEGLELLSGMKAGRQKKDGTYPIGSFNARVLDKLKEYNKTMKDEKADLDKNNKRKK
;
A
#
# COMPACT_ATOMS: atom_id res chain seq x y z
N LEU A 1 5.83 0.26 4.04
CA LEU A 1 5.08 -1.00 4.20
C LEU A 1 4.38 -1.42 2.90
N ILE A 2 3.43 -0.63 2.37
CA ILE A 2 2.65 -0.98 1.16
C ILE A 2 3.55 -1.42 -0.02
N CYS A 3 4.60 -0.66 -0.35
CA CYS A 3 5.49 -1.03 -1.46
C CYS A 3 6.21 -2.37 -1.24
N LEU A 4 6.57 -2.70 0.01
CA LEU A 4 7.19 -3.99 0.34
C LEU A 4 6.21 -5.14 0.13
N LEU A 5 4.97 -4.96 0.59
CA LEU A 5 3.92 -5.96 0.41
C LEU A 5 3.58 -6.18 -1.07
N SER A 6 3.51 -5.10 -1.85
CA SER A 6 3.36 -5.15 -3.31
C SER A 6 4.51 -5.87 -4.00
N SER A 7 5.76 -5.59 -3.59
CA SER A 7 6.93 -6.28 -4.12
C SER A 7 6.90 -7.78 -3.84
N ILE A 8 6.47 -8.20 -2.64
CA ILE A 8 6.34 -9.63 -2.29
C ILE A 8 5.20 -10.28 -3.08
N ALA A 9 4.05 -9.59 -3.18
CA ALA A 9 2.87 -10.11 -3.84
C ALA A 9 2.96 -10.09 -5.38
N GLU A 10 3.97 -9.42 -5.94
CA GLU A 10 4.10 -9.13 -7.38
C GLU A 10 2.82 -8.45 -7.94
N VAL A 11 2.23 -7.55 -7.15
CA VAL A 11 1.00 -6.83 -7.53
C VAL A 11 1.34 -5.37 -7.81
N PRO A 12 1.06 -4.84 -9.02
CA PRO A 12 1.30 -3.44 -9.32
C PRO A 12 0.39 -2.54 -8.49
N LEU A 13 0.90 -1.37 -8.15
CA LEU A 13 0.14 -0.32 -7.48
C LEU A 13 -0.06 0.85 -8.43
N ARG A 14 -1.24 1.46 -8.37
CA ARG A 14 -1.51 2.70 -9.10
C ARG A 14 -0.58 3.83 -8.62
N GLN A 15 -0.04 4.57 -9.58
CA GLN A 15 0.97 5.62 -9.34
C GLN A 15 0.39 7.03 -9.29
N ASP A 16 -0.90 7.15 -9.58
CA ASP A 16 -1.63 8.41 -9.53
C ASP A 16 -2.07 8.81 -8.12
N LEU A 17 -1.87 7.94 -7.11
CA LEU A 17 -2.13 8.25 -5.71
C LEU A 17 -0.85 8.37 -4.90
N ALA A 18 -0.65 9.53 -4.26
CA ALA A 18 0.32 9.66 -3.18
C ALA A 18 -0.25 9.10 -1.87
N VAL A 19 0.63 8.66 -0.98
CA VAL A 19 0.24 8.08 0.32
C VAL A 19 1.03 8.76 1.43
N THR A 20 0.36 9.19 2.49
CA THR A 20 0.99 9.65 3.73
C THR A 20 0.28 9.04 4.94
N GLY A 21 1.05 8.69 5.96
CA GLY A 21 0.53 8.14 7.20
C GLY A 21 1.63 7.42 7.98
N SER A 22 1.45 7.29 9.29
CA SER A 22 2.22 6.35 10.11
C SER A 22 1.42 5.05 10.27
N VAL A 23 2.05 3.98 10.71
CA VAL A 23 1.42 2.68 10.95
C VAL A 23 1.93 2.06 12.24
N ASN A 24 1.04 1.46 13.04
CA ASN A 24 1.43 0.69 14.22
C ASN A 24 1.52 -0.82 13.91
N GLN A 25 1.92 -1.62 14.90
CA GLN A 25 2.09 -3.08 14.74
C GLN A 25 0.78 -3.83 14.45
N LYS A 26 -0.38 -3.22 14.74
CA LYS A 26 -1.71 -3.79 14.43
C LYS A 26 -2.16 -3.45 13.00
N GLY A 27 -1.37 -2.70 12.24
CA GLY A 27 -1.72 -2.25 10.89
C GLY A 27 -2.70 -1.06 10.89
N GLU A 28 -2.86 -0.36 12.02
CA GLU A 28 -3.70 0.83 12.10
C GLU A 28 -2.91 2.06 11.62
N ILE A 29 -3.55 2.88 10.79
CA ILE A 29 -2.97 4.11 10.25
C ILE A 29 -3.11 5.24 11.27
N GLN A 30 -2.00 5.92 11.51
CA GLN A 30 -1.85 6.96 12.53
C GLN A 30 -1.70 8.35 11.90
N PRO A 31 -2.17 9.40 12.59
CA PRO A 31 -2.14 10.76 12.11
C PRO A 31 -0.71 11.25 11.95
N ILE A 32 -0.55 12.20 11.04
CA ILE A 32 0.73 12.82 10.72
C ILE A 32 0.62 14.35 10.77
N GLY A 33 1.76 15.02 10.93
CA GLY A 33 1.87 16.47 10.77
C GLY A 33 1.90 16.91 9.30
N ALA A 34 1.59 18.19 9.07
CA ALA A 34 1.65 18.84 7.76
C ALA A 34 0.81 18.17 6.65
N VAL A 35 -0.34 17.59 7.01
CA VAL A 35 -1.22 16.91 6.04
C VAL A 35 -1.63 17.81 4.87
N ASN A 36 -1.94 19.09 5.14
CA ASN A 36 -2.33 20.05 4.10
C ASN A 36 -1.18 20.28 3.09
N SER A 37 0.03 20.56 3.57
CA SER A 37 1.19 20.78 2.70
C SER A 37 1.53 19.56 1.85
N LYS A 38 1.34 18.35 2.39
CA LYS A 38 1.55 17.10 1.64
C LYS A 38 0.52 16.91 0.53
N ILE A 39 -0.76 17.19 0.82
CA ILE A 39 -1.83 17.13 -0.18
C ILE A 39 -1.59 18.16 -1.28
N GLU A 40 -1.33 19.40 -0.90
CA GLU A 40 -1.10 20.50 -1.85
C GLU A 40 0.16 20.29 -2.68
N GLY A 41 1.23 19.76 -2.09
CA GLY A 41 2.47 19.43 -2.81
C GLY A 41 2.23 18.41 -3.92
N PHE A 42 1.52 17.32 -3.63
CA PHE A 42 1.19 16.33 -4.64
C PHE A 42 0.22 16.86 -5.71
N TYR A 43 -0.78 17.65 -5.31
CA TYR A 43 -1.68 18.33 -6.25
C TYR A 43 -0.89 19.23 -7.22
N LEU A 44 0.07 20.01 -6.74
CA LEU A 44 0.91 20.87 -7.57
C LEU A 44 1.76 20.06 -8.56
N ALA A 45 2.35 18.95 -8.11
CA ALA A 45 3.09 18.04 -8.98
C ALA A 45 2.19 17.46 -10.09
N CYS A 46 0.98 17.01 -9.73
CA CYS A 46 -0.01 16.51 -10.69
C CYS A 46 -0.44 17.59 -11.68
N LYS A 47 -0.68 18.82 -11.20
CA LYS A 47 -1.04 19.96 -12.04
C LYS A 47 0.07 20.32 -13.03
N ALA A 48 1.33 20.27 -12.60
CA ALA A 48 2.49 20.60 -13.44
C ALA A 48 2.64 19.66 -14.64
N VAL A 49 2.26 18.39 -14.49
CA VAL A 49 2.29 17.38 -15.57
C VAL A 49 0.94 17.21 -16.29
N GLY A 50 -0.10 17.91 -15.84
CA GLY A 50 -1.47 17.77 -16.31
C GLY A 50 -2.29 16.82 -15.43
N LEU A 51 -3.47 17.29 -14.99
CA LEU A 51 -4.38 16.49 -14.18
C LEU A 51 -5.06 15.40 -15.02
N THR A 52 -4.95 14.14 -14.60
CA THR A 52 -5.57 12.99 -15.30
C THR A 52 -7.03 12.78 -14.91
N GLY A 53 -7.47 13.38 -13.80
CA GLY A 53 -8.80 13.17 -13.23
C GLY A 53 -8.90 11.99 -12.25
N SER A 54 -7.88 11.14 -12.16
CA SER A 54 -7.84 9.99 -11.24
C SER A 54 -6.89 10.18 -10.06
N GLN A 55 -6.04 11.22 -10.12
CA GLN A 55 -4.98 11.49 -9.15
C GLN A 55 -5.51 11.91 -7.78
N GLY A 56 -4.75 11.65 -6.74
CA GLY A 56 -5.18 11.99 -5.38
C GLY A 56 -4.20 11.64 -4.28
N VAL A 57 -4.63 11.83 -3.03
CA VAL A 57 -3.82 11.52 -1.85
C VAL A 57 -4.58 10.64 -0.88
N VAL A 58 -3.92 9.59 -0.40
CA VAL A 58 -4.36 8.73 0.69
C VAL A 58 -3.81 9.28 2.00
N ILE A 59 -4.69 9.54 2.97
CA ILE A 59 -4.37 10.14 4.26
C ILE A 59 -4.94 9.32 5.43
N PRO A 60 -4.44 9.50 6.65
CA PRO A 60 -5.06 8.93 7.84
C PRO A 60 -6.46 9.52 8.06
N GLU A 61 -7.45 8.68 8.37
CA GLU A 61 -8.81 9.13 8.75
C GLU A 61 -8.78 10.16 9.88
N GLN A 62 -7.87 9.98 10.85
CA GLN A 62 -7.72 10.87 11.99
C GLN A 62 -7.24 12.29 11.61
N ASN A 63 -6.68 12.48 10.41
CA ASN A 63 -6.30 13.81 9.92
C ASN A 63 -7.44 14.57 9.25
N ARG A 64 -8.60 13.95 9.00
CA ARG A 64 -9.74 14.59 8.33
C ARG A 64 -10.17 15.92 9.00
N PRO A 65 -10.23 16.05 10.34
CA PRO A 65 -10.56 17.33 10.99
C PRO A 65 -9.48 18.41 10.82
N ASN A 66 -8.25 18.05 10.42
CA ASN A 66 -7.14 18.99 10.24
C ASN A 66 -7.07 19.57 8.81
N LEU A 67 -7.97 19.17 7.91
CA LEU A 67 -7.95 19.59 6.51
C LEU A 67 -8.40 21.05 6.36
N MET A 68 -7.47 21.89 5.93
CA MET A 68 -7.63 23.31 5.65
C MET A 68 -6.91 23.61 4.33
N LEU A 69 -7.45 23.08 3.23
CA LEU A 69 -6.82 23.10 1.91
C LEU A 69 -7.13 24.41 1.17
N LYS A 70 -6.19 24.85 0.32
CA LYS A 70 -6.41 25.95 -0.62
C LYS A 70 -7.67 25.74 -1.47
N LYS A 71 -8.36 26.85 -1.76
CA LYS A 71 -9.57 26.88 -2.61
C LYS A 71 -9.39 26.12 -3.93
N GLU A 72 -8.23 26.23 -4.55
CA GLU A 72 -7.95 25.57 -5.83
C GLU A 72 -8.05 24.04 -5.72
N VAL A 73 -7.47 23.45 -4.67
CA VAL A 73 -7.56 21.99 -4.42
C VAL A 73 -9.01 21.60 -4.15
N LEU A 74 -9.74 22.38 -3.35
CA LEU A 74 -11.16 22.15 -3.10
C LEU A 74 -11.99 22.16 -4.39
N GLN A 75 -11.69 23.09 -5.32
CA GLN A 75 -12.34 23.12 -6.62
C GLN A 75 -11.97 21.90 -7.47
N ALA A 76 -10.70 21.48 -7.50
CA ALA A 76 -10.31 20.28 -8.23
C ALA A 76 -11.03 19.03 -7.71
N VAL A 77 -11.16 18.90 -6.39
CA VAL A 77 -11.93 17.81 -5.75
C VAL A 77 -13.41 17.90 -6.10
N LYS A 78 -14.01 19.08 -6.00
CA LYS A 78 -15.43 19.29 -6.35
C LYS A 78 -15.75 18.93 -7.80
N HIS A 79 -14.83 19.17 -8.72
CA HIS A 79 -14.98 18.82 -10.14
C HIS A 79 -14.50 17.40 -10.48
N GLY A 80 -14.16 16.57 -9.48
CA GLY A 80 -13.70 15.19 -9.70
C GLY A 80 -12.35 15.08 -10.39
N LYS A 81 -11.54 16.15 -10.41
CA LYS A 81 -10.22 16.18 -11.05
C LYS A 81 -9.10 15.70 -10.13
N PHE A 82 -9.34 15.68 -8.82
CA PHE A 82 -8.40 15.27 -7.80
C PHE A 82 -9.16 14.63 -6.64
N HIS A 83 -8.55 13.67 -5.94
CA HIS A 83 -9.25 12.87 -4.92
C HIS A 83 -8.49 12.85 -3.59
N ILE A 84 -9.22 12.77 -2.49
CA ILE A 84 -8.64 12.60 -1.15
C ILE A 84 -9.31 11.39 -0.51
N TYR A 85 -8.52 10.37 -0.20
CA TYR A 85 -8.99 9.13 0.39
C TYR A 85 -8.51 9.03 1.82
N ALA A 86 -9.44 8.86 2.75
CA ALA A 86 -9.14 8.72 4.15
C ALA A 86 -9.24 7.23 4.55
N VAL A 87 -8.17 6.69 5.15
CA VAL A 87 -8.06 5.27 5.51
C VAL A 87 -7.69 5.08 6.98
N LYS A 88 -8.16 3.98 7.56
CA LYS A 88 -7.93 3.58 8.95
C LYS A 88 -6.90 2.48 9.09
N THR A 89 -6.72 1.65 8.06
CA THR A 89 -5.84 0.48 8.11
C THR A 89 -4.97 0.36 6.87
N VAL A 90 -3.87 -0.38 6.98
CA VAL A 90 -3.00 -0.71 5.84
C VAL A 90 -3.78 -1.46 4.76
N ASP A 91 -4.69 -2.35 5.16
CA ASP A 91 -5.53 -3.14 4.25
C ASP A 91 -6.38 -2.22 3.36
N GLU A 92 -7.04 -1.21 3.92
CA GLU A 92 -7.81 -0.23 3.13
C GLU A 92 -6.94 0.52 2.11
N GLY A 93 -5.71 0.90 2.51
CA GLY A 93 -4.73 1.50 1.60
C GLY A 93 -4.30 0.55 0.48
N LEU A 94 -4.07 -0.73 0.80
CA LEU A 94 -3.76 -1.76 -0.20
C LEU A 94 -4.92 -1.96 -1.17
N GLU A 95 -6.16 -2.02 -0.69
CA GLU A 95 -7.32 -2.19 -1.58
C GLU A 95 -7.42 -1.05 -2.58
N LEU A 96 -7.23 0.18 -2.10
CA LEU A 96 -7.30 1.37 -2.93
C LEU A 96 -6.19 1.43 -3.99
N LEU A 97 -4.97 1.04 -3.62
CA LEU A 97 -3.80 1.17 -4.50
C LEU A 97 -3.65 0.00 -5.48
N SER A 98 -4.07 -1.20 -5.09
CA SER A 98 -3.96 -2.41 -5.92
C SER A 98 -5.23 -2.73 -6.70
N GLY A 99 -6.39 -2.18 -6.29
CA GLY A 99 -7.70 -2.58 -6.83
C GLY A 99 -8.14 -3.98 -6.39
N MET A 100 -7.40 -4.63 -5.48
CA MET A 100 -7.67 -5.98 -4.99
C MET A 100 -8.18 -5.96 -3.56
N LYS A 101 -9.09 -6.88 -3.21
CA LYS A 101 -9.46 -7.07 -1.81
C LYS A 101 -8.26 -7.53 -0.98
N ALA A 102 -8.03 -6.92 0.18
CA ALA A 102 -6.90 -7.26 1.04
C ALA A 102 -7.07 -8.69 1.58
N GLY A 103 -8.27 -8.97 2.09
CA GLY A 103 -8.66 -10.26 2.69
C GLY A 103 -8.15 -10.40 4.12
N ARG A 104 -9.04 -10.80 5.03
CA ARG A 104 -8.70 -11.04 6.44
C ARG A 104 -8.25 -12.47 6.67
N GLN A 105 -7.34 -12.66 7.61
CA GLN A 105 -6.90 -13.99 8.00
C GLN A 105 -8.07 -14.77 8.61
N LYS A 106 -8.26 -16.00 8.15
CA LYS A 106 -9.23 -16.95 8.68
C LYS A 106 -8.65 -17.66 9.91
N LYS A 107 -9.50 -18.36 10.65
CA LYS A 107 -9.11 -19.12 11.87
C LYS A 107 -8.05 -20.20 11.60
N ASP A 108 -8.01 -20.74 10.38
CA ASP A 108 -7.02 -21.75 9.94
C ASP A 108 -5.68 -21.13 9.49
N GLY A 109 -5.52 -19.81 9.63
CA GLY A 109 -4.32 -19.09 9.22
C GLY A 109 -4.26 -18.74 7.73
N THR A 110 -5.24 -19.14 6.93
CA THR A 110 -5.31 -18.85 5.49
C THR A 110 -6.01 -17.51 5.21
N TYR A 111 -5.93 -17.05 3.96
CA TYR A 111 -6.64 -15.87 3.48
C TYR A 111 -7.66 -16.25 2.39
N PRO A 112 -8.67 -15.41 2.12
CA PRO A 112 -9.58 -15.63 0.99
C PRO A 112 -8.82 -15.76 -0.33
N ILE A 113 -9.18 -16.76 -1.14
CA ILE A 113 -8.54 -17.02 -2.42
C ILE A 113 -8.66 -15.78 -3.31
N GLY A 114 -7.56 -15.40 -3.95
CA GLY A 114 -7.51 -14.23 -4.83
C GLY A 114 -7.34 -12.89 -4.11
N SER A 115 -7.31 -12.86 -2.77
CA SER A 115 -7.03 -11.64 -2.03
C SER A 115 -5.55 -11.26 -2.09
N PHE A 116 -5.24 -9.98 -1.82
CA PHE A 116 -3.88 -9.48 -1.78
C PHE A 116 -3.03 -10.24 -0.74
N ASN A 117 -3.55 -10.39 0.48
CA ASN A 117 -2.84 -11.08 1.56
C ASN A 117 -2.66 -12.59 1.30
N ALA A 118 -3.56 -13.22 0.53
CA ALA A 118 -3.35 -14.60 0.06
C ALA A 118 -2.12 -14.69 -0.85
N ARG A 119 -1.97 -13.76 -1.82
CA ARG A 119 -0.80 -13.72 -2.70
C ARG A 119 0.50 -13.50 -1.94
N VAL A 120 0.49 -12.60 -0.95
CA VAL A 120 1.66 -12.39 -0.07
C VAL A 120 2.05 -13.70 0.62
N LEU A 121 1.08 -14.40 1.22
CA LEU A 121 1.35 -15.66 1.91
C LEU A 121 1.89 -16.74 0.97
N ASP A 122 1.33 -16.86 -0.24
CA ASP A 122 1.76 -17.84 -1.23
C ASP A 122 3.21 -17.59 -1.68
N LYS A 123 3.57 -16.33 -1.94
CA LYS A 123 4.94 -15.94 -2.31
C LYS A 123 5.94 -16.16 -1.18
N LEU A 124 5.56 -15.87 0.06
CA LEU A 124 6.40 -16.17 1.22
C LEU A 124 6.61 -17.68 1.42
N LYS A 125 5.61 -18.52 1.12
CA LYS A 125 5.77 -19.99 1.13
C LYS A 125 6.71 -20.45 0.03
N GLU A 126 6.61 -19.86 -1.16
CA GLU A 126 7.52 -20.12 -2.29
C GLU A 126 8.96 -19.81 -1.91
N TYR A 127 9.25 -18.60 -1.40
CA TYR A 127 10.60 -18.22 -0.97
C TYR A 127 11.16 -19.14 0.11
N ASN A 128 10.34 -19.51 1.10
CA ASN A 128 10.75 -20.44 2.15
C ASN A 128 11.08 -21.83 1.62
N LYS A 129 10.38 -22.29 0.56
CA LYS A 129 10.68 -23.56 -0.09
C LYS A 129 12.02 -23.50 -0.82
N THR A 130 12.21 -22.48 -1.65
CA THR A 130 13.47 -22.27 -2.40
C THR A 130 14.68 -22.20 -1.46
N MET A 131 14.58 -21.45 -0.35
CA MET A 131 15.66 -21.36 0.63
C MET A 131 15.98 -22.70 1.31
N LYS A 132 14.98 -23.55 1.54
CA LYS A 132 15.21 -24.90 2.11
C LYS A 132 15.89 -25.82 1.10
N ASP A 133 15.48 -25.75 -0.15
CA ASP A 133 16.05 -26.57 -1.23
C ASP A 133 17.52 -26.18 -1.48
N GLU A 134 17.83 -24.88 -1.54
CA GLU A 134 19.20 -24.37 -1.65
C GLU A 134 20.08 -24.84 -0.49
N LYS A 135 19.57 -24.77 0.75
CA LYS A 135 20.30 -25.25 1.93
C LYS A 135 20.57 -26.75 1.86
N ALA A 136 19.60 -27.55 1.43
CA ALA A 136 19.76 -28.99 1.29
C ALA A 136 20.81 -29.36 0.24
N ASP A 137 20.89 -28.61 -0.86
CA ASP A 137 21.88 -28.85 -1.91
C ASP A 137 23.30 -28.42 -1.50
N LEU A 138 23.43 -27.31 -0.76
CA LEU A 138 24.70 -26.91 -0.13
C LEU A 138 25.23 -27.98 0.84
N ASP A 139 24.36 -28.54 1.69
CA ASP A 139 24.72 -29.59 2.64
C ASP A 139 25.16 -30.89 1.95
N LYS A 140 24.49 -31.29 0.86
CA LYS A 140 24.89 -32.44 0.04
C LYS A 140 26.26 -32.23 -0.62
N ASN A 141 26.50 -31.05 -1.17
CA ASN A 141 27.77 -30.73 -1.82
C ASN A 141 28.95 -30.71 -0.83
N ASN A 142 28.74 -30.22 0.38
CA ASN A 142 29.76 -30.25 1.43
C ASN A 142 30.07 -31.68 1.92
N LYS A 143 29.09 -32.58 1.94
CA LYS A 143 29.31 -34.00 2.27
C LYS A 143 30.05 -34.76 1.17
N ARG A 144 29.89 -34.39 -0.11
CA ARG A 144 30.60 -35.01 -1.24
C ARG A 144 32.07 -34.57 -1.37
N LYS A 145 32.44 -33.44 -0.77
CA LYS A 145 33.82 -32.89 -0.78
C LYS A 145 34.65 -33.36 0.42
N LYS A 146 34.07 -34.08 1.37
CA LYS A 146 34.75 -34.72 2.50
C LYS A 146 34.91 -36.20 2.22
#